data_AF-A0A9W6ZDS0-F1
#
_entry.id   AF-A0A9W6ZDS0-F1
#
_cell.length_a   1.000
_cell.length_b   1.000
_cell.length_c   1.000
_cell.angle_alpha   90.00
_cell.angle_beta   90.00
_cell.angle_gamma   90.00
#
_symmetry.space_group_name_H-M   'P 1'
#
loop_
_entity.id
_entity.type
_entity.pdbx_description
1 polymer ?
#
loop_
_entity_poly.entity_id
_entity_poly.type
_entity_poly.pdbx_seq_one_letter_code
_entity_poly.pdbx_strand_id
1 'polypeptide(L)'
;MSSLSILLTFLLLNILLVVGEGKKIRSLGKEGDGTRKKQNVNDLEYTVFPKRQNTEAAVLEWGHSAIINAIDAVSSSFGVQPTSGAFFEVEASPVLGEPLDGEGGDFRNCEEVRGNIVVVTSGRVEFVELAGMARDCEAAALVVVLVPEDETNDTSADYIYPMSGSSNPTLASSIDFPCVMISLSSGNMLASAGEDGKGMPERVRLYSGGDRPYFEDVSQVGPMVYLIHNLLGGEEEGEHLIDLAKSKVSKYTGEPNYLEGTSETSPTKSSLSRGYLWKGKFLDSTISAIDERIQQVTGFPPEHLSDFQINMYESGGFESPHYDSMKSFYHEQSASILIFLTDGHEGGELIFPAADPPIKIKPKKGMGVVWHNSDENGQLDNLSVHGELRLTGDTSDVKYTVKKWVFAQPQSHTRSILLPILFIPFGGQAPEFVKNFYNFCLMKWGADTGYDRFHQAVTTILGLLIISIITVVGKTRELMEKKPEGKREKEKENGETKKKK
;
A
#
# COMPACT_ATOMS: atom_id res chain seq x y z
N MET A 1 11.21 14.78 -49.62
CA MET A 1 11.74 14.91 -48.24
C MET A 1 10.71 14.31 -47.31
N SER A 2 11.08 13.29 -46.54
CA SER A 2 10.13 12.51 -45.74
C SER A 2 9.48 13.38 -44.65
N SER A 3 8.21 13.13 -44.35
CA SER A 3 7.46 13.75 -43.26
C SER A 3 8.16 13.66 -41.89
N LEU A 4 9.05 12.67 -41.73
CA LEU A 4 9.93 12.52 -40.57
C LEU A 4 10.99 13.63 -40.48
N SER A 5 11.52 14.11 -41.61
CA SER A 5 12.50 15.19 -41.65
C SER A 5 11.88 16.55 -41.31
N ILE A 6 10.63 16.80 -41.71
CA ILE A 6 9.90 18.02 -41.33
C ILE A 6 9.55 18.01 -39.84
N LEU A 7 9.15 16.87 -39.28
CA LEU A 7 8.87 16.72 -37.85
C LEU A 7 10.14 16.90 -37.00
N LEU A 8 11.27 16.31 -37.43
CA LEU A 8 12.57 16.46 -36.75
C LEU A 8 13.10 17.89 -36.84
N THR A 9 12.88 18.57 -37.97
CA THR A 9 13.26 19.98 -38.17
C THR A 9 12.38 20.91 -37.33
N PHE A 10 11.07 20.63 -37.20
CA PHE A 10 10.17 21.36 -36.29
C PHE A 10 10.48 21.10 -34.80
N LEU A 11 10.94 19.89 -34.46
CA LEU A 11 11.42 19.55 -33.12
C LEU A 11 12.69 20.36 -32.79
N LEU A 12 13.66 20.38 -33.71
CA LEU A 12 14.90 21.15 -33.55
C LEU A 12 14.66 22.67 -33.53
N LEU A 13 13.71 23.19 -34.33
CA LEU A 13 13.42 24.64 -34.36
C LEU A 13 12.70 25.14 -33.09
N ASN A 14 11.86 24.32 -32.46
CA ASN A 14 11.24 24.66 -31.17
C ASN A 14 12.21 24.51 -29.99
N ILE A 15 13.19 23.60 -30.09
CA ILE A 15 14.27 23.46 -29.11
C ILE A 15 15.27 24.63 -29.21
N LEU A 16 15.51 25.19 -30.41
CA LEU A 16 16.46 26.28 -30.64
C LEU A 16 15.90 27.70 -30.38
N LEU A 17 14.59 27.92 -30.35
CA LEU A 17 13.98 29.24 -30.08
C LEU A 17 13.88 29.59 -28.58
N VAL A 18 14.35 28.71 -27.68
CA VAL A 18 14.16 28.83 -26.22
C VAL A 18 15.50 28.77 -25.45
N VAL A 19 16.60 29.19 -26.08
CA VAL A 19 17.90 29.36 -25.42
C VAL A 19 18.04 30.81 -24.94
N GLY A 20 17.65 31.03 -23.69
CA GLY A 20 17.97 32.23 -22.90
C GLY A 20 18.65 31.77 -21.61
N GLU A 21 19.75 32.44 -21.27
CA GLU A 21 20.76 32.08 -20.27
C GLU A 21 20.19 31.54 -18.95
N GLY A 22 20.66 30.35 -18.56
CA GLY A 22 20.36 29.74 -17.27
C GLY A 22 21.04 30.49 -16.13
N LYS A 23 20.26 31.11 -15.24
CA LYS A 23 20.75 31.55 -13.93
C LYS A 23 20.81 30.34 -12.99
N LYS A 24 21.99 30.07 -12.43
CA LYS A 24 22.17 29.16 -11.29
C LYS A 24 21.32 29.67 -10.12
N ILE A 25 20.34 28.87 -9.69
CA ILE A 25 19.59 29.12 -8.46
C ILE A 25 20.47 28.63 -7.30
N ARG A 26 20.80 29.56 -6.40
CA ARG A 26 21.45 29.26 -5.11
C ARG A 26 20.47 28.48 -4.24
N SER A 27 20.97 27.43 -3.60
CA SER A 27 20.26 26.72 -2.52
C SER A 27 19.76 27.73 -1.49
N LEU A 28 18.44 27.75 -1.25
CA LEU A 28 17.85 28.51 -0.15
C LEU A 28 18.37 27.96 1.17
N GLY A 29 18.91 28.87 1.98
CA GLY A 29 19.61 28.59 3.21
C GLY A 29 18.72 27.92 4.25
N LYS A 30 19.33 27.04 5.03
CA LYS A 30 18.83 26.59 6.32
C LYS A 30 18.93 27.76 7.30
N GLU A 31 17.80 28.21 7.82
CA GLU A 31 17.71 28.87 9.12
C GLU A 31 16.86 28.01 10.04
N GLY A 32 17.38 27.76 11.23
CA GLY A 32 16.82 26.83 12.21
C GLY A 32 17.91 26.25 13.09
N ASP A 33 18.48 27.11 13.94
CA ASP A 33 19.37 26.79 15.06
C ASP A 33 18.61 25.98 16.13
N GLY A 34 19.31 25.02 16.72
CA GLY A 34 18.79 24.05 17.67
C GLY A 34 19.68 22.82 17.71
N THR A 35 20.78 22.91 18.46
CA THR A 35 21.71 21.80 18.72
C THR A 35 21.07 20.72 19.61
N ARG A 36 20.09 19.97 19.09
CA ARG A 36 19.81 18.62 19.61
C ARG A 36 20.96 17.73 19.16
N LYS A 37 21.71 17.15 20.13
CA LYS A 37 22.66 16.07 19.84
C LYS A 37 21.93 15.04 18.99
N LYS A 38 22.39 14.78 17.76
CA LYS A 38 21.88 13.67 16.96
C LYS A 38 22.14 12.38 17.75
N GLN A 39 21.10 11.86 18.39
CA GLN A 39 21.14 10.50 18.90
C GLN A 39 21.39 9.57 17.72
N ASN A 40 22.30 8.63 17.92
CA ASN A 40 22.57 7.58 16.96
C ASN A 40 21.35 6.66 16.94
N VAL A 41 20.76 6.48 15.75
CA VAL A 41 19.54 5.66 15.59
C VAL A 41 19.72 4.22 16.04
N ASN A 42 20.96 3.72 16.10
CA ASN A 42 21.23 2.36 16.58
C ASN A 42 21.14 2.21 18.10
N ASP A 43 21.16 3.33 18.85
CA ASP A 43 21.25 3.34 20.31
C ASP A 43 19.89 3.64 20.99
N LEU A 44 18.80 3.74 20.21
CA LEU A 44 17.45 3.99 20.73
C LEU A 44 16.79 2.69 21.23
N GLU A 45 16.02 2.79 22.32
CA GLU A 45 15.13 1.72 22.76
C GLU A 45 13.84 1.76 21.94
N TYR A 46 13.71 0.82 21.01
CA TYR A 46 12.58 0.75 20.11
C TYR A 46 11.49 -0.17 20.62
N THR A 47 10.23 0.25 20.45
CA THR A 47 9.09 -0.66 20.44
C THR A 47 9.12 -1.44 19.13
N VAL A 48 9.18 -2.77 19.24
CA VAL A 48 9.36 -3.66 18.08
C VAL A 48 8.02 -4.22 17.64
N PHE A 49 7.80 -4.18 16.33
CA PHE A 49 6.64 -4.72 15.62
C PHE A 49 7.11 -5.65 14.47
N PRO A 50 6.24 -6.53 13.95
CA PRO A 50 4.89 -6.82 14.41
C PRO A 50 4.89 -7.54 15.77
N LYS A 51 3.84 -7.30 16.55
CA LYS A 51 3.48 -8.03 17.78
C LYS A 51 2.41 -9.08 17.49
N ARG A 52 1.55 -8.83 16.49
CA ARG A 52 0.49 -9.75 16.07
C ARG A 52 1.00 -10.85 15.14
N GLN A 53 0.35 -12.02 15.21
CA GLN A 53 0.64 -13.18 14.37
C GLN A 53 -0.53 -13.53 13.44
N ASN A 54 -0.29 -14.28 12.37
CA ASN A 54 -1.38 -14.70 11.48
C ASN A 54 -2.30 -15.72 12.16
N THR A 55 -1.75 -16.52 13.08
CA THR A 55 -2.47 -17.63 13.74
C THR A 55 -3.52 -17.18 14.75
N GLU A 56 -3.47 -15.92 15.18
CA GLU A 56 -4.44 -15.29 16.10
C GLU A 56 -5.47 -14.43 15.36
N ALA A 57 -5.35 -14.26 14.03
CA ALA A 57 -6.30 -13.46 13.27
C ALA A 57 -7.66 -14.17 13.18
N ALA A 58 -8.72 -13.45 13.50
CA ALA A 58 -10.10 -13.91 13.40
C ALA A 58 -10.97 -12.81 12.77
N VAL A 59 -12.13 -13.19 12.26
CA VAL A 59 -13.07 -12.28 11.61
C VAL A 59 -14.47 -12.54 12.14
N LEU A 60 -15.18 -11.47 12.50
CA LEU A 60 -16.63 -11.51 12.69
C LEU A 60 -17.30 -10.95 11.43
N GLU A 61 -18.27 -11.67 10.90
CA GLU A 61 -19.00 -11.30 9.69
C GLU A 61 -20.51 -11.35 9.93
N TRP A 62 -21.23 -10.40 9.34
CA TRP A 62 -22.68 -10.41 9.29
C TRP A 62 -23.19 -9.76 8.01
N GLY A 63 -24.46 -10.01 7.68
CA GLY A 63 -25.12 -9.42 6.53
C GLY A 63 -25.82 -10.45 5.65
N HIS A 64 -26.38 -9.95 4.54
CA HIS A 64 -27.13 -10.74 3.58
C HIS A 64 -26.40 -10.73 2.24
N SER A 65 -26.66 -11.71 1.37
CA SER A 65 -25.89 -12.06 0.15
C SER A 65 -25.46 -10.94 -0.83
N ALA A 66 -25.91 -9.69 -0.65
CA ALA A 66 -25.49 -8.52 -1.43
C ALA A 66 -24.59 -7.53 -0.65
N ILE A 67 -24.59 -7.53 0.69
CA ILE A 67 -23.80 -6.65 1.55
C ILE A 67 -23.32 -7.48 2.74
N ILE A 68 -22.02 -7.77 2.74
CA ILE A 68 -21.33 -8.48 3.82
C ILE A 68 -20.48 -7.46 4.55
N ASN A 69 -20.68 -7.34 5.86
CA ASN A 69 -19.83 -6.56 6.74
C ASN A 69 -18.93 -7.52 7.51
N ALA A 70 -17.67 -7.14 7.68
CA ALA A 70 -16.71 -7.90 8.45
C ALA A 70 -15.91 -6.94 9.35
N ILE A 71 -15.57 -7.40 10.55
CA ILE A 71 -14.69 -6.71 11.48
C ILE A 71 -13.55 -7.64 11.89
N ASP A 72 -12.37 -7.05 12.06
CA ASP A 72 -11.19 -7.75 12.52
C ASP A 72 -11.32 -8.10 14.01
N ALA A 73 -10.88 -9.31 14.33
CA ALA A 73 -10.81 -9.80 15.69
C ALA A 73 -9.45 -10.47 15.96
N VAL A 74 -9.10 -10.55 17.24
CA VAL A 74 -7.90 -11.26 17.72
C VAL A 74 -8.32 -12.39 18.63
N SER A 75 -7.91 -13.62 18.34
CA SER A 75 -8.09 -14.75 19.23
C SER A 75 -7.25 -14.61 20.50
N SER A 76 -7.82 -15.02 21.63
CA SER A 76 -7.07 -15.16 22.87
C SER A 76 -6.02 -16.27 22.81
N SER A 77 -5.07 -16.21 23.74
CA SER A 77 -4.07 -17.26 23.99
C SER A 77 -4.64 -18.54 24.63
N PHE A 78 -5.89 -18.50 25.07
CA PHE A 78 -6.66 -19.63 25.62
C PHE A 78 -7.92 -19.87 24.76
N GLY A 79 -8.69 -20.91 25.07
CA GLY A 79 -9.83 -21.30 24.25
C GLY A 79 -9.41 -21.91 22.91
N VAL A 80 -10.39 -22.15 22.05
CA VAL A 80 -10.14 -22.72 20.72
C VAL A 80 -9.41 -21.69 19.86
N GLN A 81 -8.38 -22.15 19.16
CA GLN A 81 -7.52 -21.29 18.33
C GLN A 81 -7.98 -21.29 16.86
N PRO A 82 -7.76 -20.20 16.10
CA PRO A 82 -8.13 -20.09 14.68
C PRO A 82 -7.51 -21.19 13.79
N THR A 83 -6.39 -21.76 14.22
CA THR A 83 -5.72 -22.89 13.55
C THR A 83 -6.48 -24.21 13.68
N SER A 84 -7.48 -24.29 14.57
CA SER A 84 -8.29 -25.49 14.83
C SER A 84 -9.47 -25.64 13.85
N GLY A 85 -9.52 -24.84 12.78
CA GLY A 85 -10.46 -24.98 11.66
C GLY A 85 -11.92 -25.05 12.12
N ALA A 86 -12.59 -26.17 11.83
CA ALA A 86 -14.01 -26.38 12.10
C ALA A 86 -14.44 -26.22 13.57
N PHE A 87 -13.52 -26.28 14.54
CA PHE A 87 -13.84 -26.05 15.95
C PHE A 87 -13.85 -24.57 16.34
N PHE A 88 -13.22 -23.71 15.54
CA PHE A 88 -13.20 -22.27 15.78
C PHE A 88 -14.40 -21.55 15.16
N GLU A 89 -14.97 -22.13 14.09
CA GLU A 89 -16.06 -21.51 13.35
C GLU A 89 -17.38 -21.59 14.13
N VAL A 90 -17.96 -20.44 14.42
CA VAL A 90 -19.22 -20.31 15.16
C VAL A 90 -20.17 -19.40 14.41
N GLU A 91 -21.41 -19.85 14.23
CA GLU A 91 -22.49 -19.04 13.65
C GLU A 91 -23.69 -19.02 14.59
N ALA A 92 -23.83 -17.95 15.36
CA ALA A 92 -24.92 -17.77 16.32
C ALA A 92 -25.30 -16.30 16.48
N SER A 93 -26.36 -16.04 17.25
CA SER A 93 -26.80 -14.67 17.53
C SER A 93 -25.86 -14.03 18.56
N PRO A 94 -25.44 -12.77 18.36
CA PRO A 94 -24.73 -12.02 19.38
C PRO A 94 -25.69 -11.56 20.48
N VAL A 95 -25.30 -11.71 21.75
CA VAL A 95 -26.08 -11.33 22.93
C VAL A 95 -25.17 -10.60 23.92
N LEU A 96 -25.64 -9.52 24.53
CA LEU A 96 -24.85 -8.81 25.55
C LEU A 96 -24.82 -9.64 26.84
N GLY A 97 -23.64 -9.78 27.45
CA GLY A 97 -23.55 -10.31 28.81
C GLY A 97 -24.12 -9.31 29.83
N GLU A 98 -24.80 -9.80 30.86
CA GLU A 98 -25.26 -8.97 31.98
C GLU A 98 -24.65 -9.45 33.31
N PRO A 99 -23.73 -8.72 33.93
CA PRO A 99 -23.28 -7.36 33.60
C PRO A 99 -22.33 -7.32 32.40
N LEU A 100 -22.32 -6.18 31.70
CA LEU A 100 -21.61 -6.02 30.42
C LEU A 100 -20.09 -6.10 30.57
N ASP A 101 -19.55 -5.68 31.70
CA ASP A 101 -18.13 -5.71 32.07
C ASP A 101 -17.77 -6.92 32.95
N GLY A 102 -18.74 -7.82 33.21
CA GLY A 102 -18.60 -8.95 34.13
C GLY A 102 -18.49 -8.58 35.61
N GLU A 103 -18.58 -7.31 36.00
CA GLU A 103 -18.45 -6.91 37.41
C GLU A 103 -19.62 -7.45 38.25
N GLY A 104 -19.30 -8.25 39.27
CA GLY A 104 -20.31 -8.84 40.16
C GLY A 104 -20.53 -10.34 40.00
N GLY A 105 -19.76 -11.00 39.13
CA GLY A 105 -19.74 -12.46 38.98
C GLY A 105 -20.49 -12.94 37.74
N ASP A 106 -21.10 -14.12 37.84
CA ASP A 106 -21.75 -14.82 36.73
C ASP A 106 -22.80 -13.97 35.98
N PHE A 107 -22.98 -14.25 34.68
CA PHE A 107 -23.99 -13.55 33.89
C PHE A 107 -25.41 -13.88 34.37
N ARG A 108 -26.20 -12.84 34.65
CA ARG A 108 -27.59 -12.92 35.09
C ARG A 108 -28.53 -13.44 33.99
N ASN A 109 -28.12 -13.31 32.74
CA ASN A 109 -28.87 -13.73 31.55
C ASN A 109 -28.31 -15.00 30.90
N CYS A 110 -27.79 -15.97 31.68
CA CYS A 110 -27.24 -17.23 31.13
C CYS A 110 -28.18 -17.95 30.14
N GLU A 111 -29.50 -17.91 30.34
CA GLU A 111 -30.45 -18.56 29.42
C GLU A 111 -30.46 -17.91 28.01
N GLU A 112 -30.14 -16.63 27.90
CA GLU A 112 -29.97 -15.94 26.62
C GLU A 112 -28.59 -16.17 26.02
N VAL A 113 -27.56 -16.30 26.87
CA VAL A 113 -26.17 -16.57 26.48
C VAL A 113 -25.99 -18.00 25.94
N ARG A 114 -26.73 -18.98 26.49
CA ARG A 114 -26.60 -20.40 26.12
C ARG A 114 -26.72 -20.61 24.61
N GLY A 115 -25.66 -21.14 24.00
CA GLY A 115 -25.59 -21.41 22.55
C GLY A 115 -25.43 -20.18 21.65
N ASN A 116 -25.25 -18.98 22.22
CA ASN A 116 -25.08 -17.72 21.51
C ASN A 116 -23.65 -17.17 21.67
N ILE A 117 -23.31 -16.17 20.86
CA ILE A 117 -22.04 -15.44 21.00
C ILE A 117 -22.27 -14.36 22.07
N VAL A 118 -21.63 -14.49 23.23
CA VAL A 118 -21.73 -13.46 24.27
C VAL A 118 -20.75 -12.33 23.99
N VAL A 119 -21.25 -11.10 24.00
CA VAL A 119 -20.50 -9.88 23.79
C VAL A 119 -20.43 -9.12 25.12
N VAL A 120 -19.22 -8.83 25.56
CA VAL A 120 -18.92 -8.09 26.79
C VAL A 120 -17.91 -7.00 26.52
N THR A 121 -17.75 -6.05 27.43
CA THR A 121 -16.69 -5.04 27.38
C THR A 121 -15.53 -5.45 28.28
N SER A 122 -14.31 -5.04 27.94
CA SER A 122 -13.21 -5.08 28.91
C SER A 122 -13.54 -4.17 30.10
N GLY A 123 -12.97 -4.50 31.24
CA GLY A 123 -13.16 -3.77 32.49
C GLY A 123 -12.20 -4.33 33.53
N ARG A 124 -12.60 -4.30 34.80
CA ARG A 124 -11.75 -4.77 35.91
C ARG A 124 -11.66 -6.28 36.04
N VAL A 125 -12.53 -7.02 35.35
CA VAL A 125 -12.54 -8.48 35.38
C VAL A 125 -11.53 -9.02 34.37
N GLU A 126 -10.71 -9.97 34.81
CA GLU A 126 -9.70 -10.61 33.97
C GLU A 126 -10.37 -11.36 32.80
N PHE A 127 -9.78 -11.30 31.60
CA PHE A 127 -10.36 -11.92 30.41
C PHE A 127 -10.61 -13.43 30.53
N VAL A 128 -9.75 -14.14 31.26
CA VAL A 128 -9.92 -15.58 31.52
C VAL A 128 -11.11 -15.86 32.45
N GLU A 129 -11.44 -14.94 33.35
CA GLU A 129 -12.61 -15.04 34.22
C GLU A 129 -13.89 -14.76 33.45
N LEU A 130 -13.90 -13.76 32.57
CA LEU A 130 -15.01 -13.53 31.62
C LEU A 130 -15.28 -14.77 30.77
N ALA A 131 -14.22 -15.44 30.30
CA ALA A 131 -14.34 -16.72 29.59
C ALA A 131 -14.90 -17.84 30.49
N GLY A 132 -14.54 -17.87 31.76
CA GLY A 132 -15.13 -18.77 32.75
C GLY A 132 -16.64 -18.55 32.91
N MET A 133 -17.07 -17.31 33.05
CA MET A 133 -18.50 -16.95 33.14
C MET A 133 -19.26 -17.36 31.87
N ALA A 134 -18.69 -17.09 30.69
CA ALA A 134 -19.26 -17.49 29.41
C ALA A 134 -19.35 -19.02 29.26
N ARG A 135 -18.31 -19.76 29.70
CA ARG A 135 -18.31 -21.23 29.76
C ARG A 135 -19.45 -21.75 30.62
N ASP A 136 -19.63 -21.17 31.80
CA ASP A 136 -20.59 -21.64 32.80
C ASP A 136 -22.04 -21.39 32.36
N CYS A 137 -22.27 -20.39 31.50
CA CYS A 137 -23.53 -20.18 30.78
C CYS A 137 -23.65 -20.96 29.46
N GLU A 138 -22.68 -21.82 29.10
CA GLU A 138 -22.66 -22.59 27.84
C GLU A 138 -22.70 -21.71 26.57
N ALA A 139 -21.96 -20.59 26.57
CA ALA A 139 -21.81 -19.72 25.40
C ALA A 139 -21.16 -20.46 24.22
N ALA A 140 -21.55 -20.12 22.99
CA ALA A 140 -20.93 -20.67 21.78
C ALA A 140 -19.59 -20.00 21.45
N ALA A 141 -19.45 -18.70 21.76
CA ALA A 141 -18.21 -17.96 21.69
C ALA A 141 -18.24 -16.76 22.64
N LEU A 142 -17.08 -16.22 23.00
CA LEU A 142 -16.94 -14.96 23.74
C LEU A 142 -16.30 -13.90 22.83
N VAL A 143 -16.91 -12.73 22.78
CA VAL A 143 -16.37 -11.53 22.14
C VAL A 143 -16.20 -10.46 23.20
N VAL A 144 -14.96 -9.99 23.39
CA VAL A 144 -14.64 -8.89 24.29
C VAL A 144 -14.38 -7.63 23.47
N VAL A 145 -15.18 -6.60 23.68
CA VAL A 145 -14.96 -5.26 23.13
C VAL A 145 -13.96 -4.54 24.02
N LEU A 146 -12.80 -4.19 23.49
CA LEU A 146 -11.82 -3.41 24.23
C LEU A 146 -12.36 -1.99 24.47
N VAL A 147 -12.52 -1.62 25.73
CA VAL A 147 -12.89 -0.30 26.21
C VAL A 147 -11.69 0.31 26.95
N PRO A 148 -11.26 1.53 26.58
CA PRO A 148 -10.21 2.27 27.29
C PRO A 148 -10.53 2.48 28.77
N GLU A 149 -9.56 2.28 29.67
CA GLU A 149 -9.76 2.51 31.10
C GLU A 149 -9.72 4.00 31.50
N ASP A 150 -9.18 4.90 30.66
CA ASP A 150 -9.06 6.34 30.95
C ASP A 150 -9.69 7.23 29.86
N GLU A 151 -10.60 8.14 30.25
CA GLU A 151 -11.20 9.19 29.39
C GLU A 151 -10.20 10.30 28.99
N THR A 152 -8.93 10.23 29.42
CA THR A 152 -7.95 11.30 29.19
C THR A 152 -7.34 11.22 27.80
N ASN A 153 -8.11 11.53 26.75
CA ASN A 153 -7.61 11.80 25.40
C ASN A 153 -6.67 10.75 24.78
N ASP A 154 -6.57 9.55 25.36
CA ASP A 154 -5.65 8.54 24.89
C ASP A 154 -6.35 7.68 23.85
N THR A 155 -6.25 8.14 22.61
CA THR A 155 -6.57 7.38 21.40
C THR A 155 -5.77 6.06 21.30
N SER A 156 -4.84 5.76 22.22
CA SER A 156 -4.10 4.49 22.27
C SER A 156 -4.95 3.25 22.61
N ALA A 157 -6.21 3.41 22.97
CA ALA A 157 -6.97 2.32 23.59
C ALA A 157 -7.90 1.55 22.64
N ASP A 158 -7.75 1.73 21.32
CA ASP A 158 -8.44 0.91 20.30
C ASP A 158 -7.60 -0.29 19.81
N TYR A 159 -6.39 -0.49 20.33
CA TYR A 159 -5.49 -1.57 19.91
C TYR A 159 -5.91 -2.93 20.45
N ILE A 160 -6.41 -3.80 19.57
CA ILE A 160 -6.74 -5.18 19.94
C ILE A 160 -5.49 -6.07 20.01
N TYR A 161 -5.47 -6.99 20.98
CA TYR A 161 -4.38 -7.92 21.22
C TYR A 161 -4.89 -9.25 21.76
N PRO A 162 -4.07 -10.33 21.71
CA PRO A 162 -4.47 -11.62 22.26
C PRO A 162 -4.65 -11.54 23.78
N MET A 163 -5.85 -11.87 24.26
CA MET A 163 -6.12 -11.94 25.69
C MET A 163 -5.29 -13.05 26.35
N SER A 164 -4.66 -12.74 27.50
CA SER A 164 -3.84 -13.69 28.27
C SER A 164 -4.66 -14.49 29.28
N GLY A 165 -4.36 -15.78 29.42
CA GLY A 165 -4.91 -16.66 30.47
C GLY A 165 -3.92 -17.01 31.57
N SER A 166 -2.76 -16.34 31.62
CA SER A 166 -1.64 -16.72 32.51
C SER A 166 -1.93 -16.56 33.99
N SER A 167 -2.87 -15.68 34.38
CA SER A 167 -3.27 -15.45 35.77
C SER A 167 -4.00 -16.65 36.37
N ASN A 168 -4.76 -17.39 35.58
CA ASN A 168 -5.46 -18.62 36.02
C ASN A 168 -5.34 -19.75 34.98
N PRO A 169 -4.21 -20.49 34.97
CA PRO A 169 -3.95 -21.52 33.97
C PRO A 169 -4.96 -22.67 33.98
N THR A 170 -5.47 -23.03 35.16
CA THR A 170 -6.47 -24.09 35.30
C THR A 170 -7.76 -23.72 34.59
N LEU A 171 -8.25 -22.50 34.81
CA LEU A 171 -9.44 -21.99 34.12
C LEU A 171 -9.17 -21.86 32.62
N ALA A 172 -8.05 -21.27 32.23
CA ALA A 172 -7.66 -21.11 30.82
C ALA A 172 -7.67 -22.45 30.05
N SER A 173 -7.13 -23.52 30.65
CA SER A 173 -7.09 -24.86 30.03
C SER A 173 -8.45 -25.55 29.92
N SER A 174 -9.46 -25.05 30.62
CA SER A 174 -10.84 -25.59 30.59
C SER A 174 -11.76 -24.85 29.63
N ILE A 175 -11.30 -23.76 29.01
CA ILE A 175 -12.07 -23.04 27.99
C ILE A 175 -11.92 -23.80 26.67
N ASP A 176 -13.04 -24.28 26.14
CA ASP A 176 -13.12 -25.16 24.95
C ASP A 176 -13.96 -24.56 23.81
N PHE A 177 -14.19 -23.24 23.85
CA PHE A 177 -14.85 -22.47 22.80
C PHE A 177 -13.99 -21.27 22.37
N PRO A 178 -14.31 -20.60 21.24
CA PRO A 178 -13.57 -19.44 20.76
C PRO A 178 -13.76 -18.20 21.63
N CYS A 179 -12.66 -17.54 21.97
CA CYS A 179 -12.65 -16.26 22.68
C CYS A 179 -11.85 -15.25 21.86
N VAL A 180 -12.47 -14.12 21.53
CA VAL A 180 -11.85 -13.10 20.68
C VAL A 180 -12.03 -11.69 21.23
N MET A 181 -11.13 -10.79 20.86
CA MET A 181 -11.18 -9.37 21.15
C MET A 181 -11.46 -8.57 19.88
N ILE A 182 -12.30 -7.54 19.98
CA ILE A 182 -12.55 -6.54 18.93
C ILE A 182 -12.37 -5.12 19.48
N SER A 183 -12.09 -4.15 18.61
CA SER A 183 -11.91 -2.74 19.01
C SER A 183 -13.24 -2.12 19.45
N LEU A 184 -13.20 -0.98 20.14
CA LEU A 184 -14.41 -0.24 20.50
C LEU A 184 -15.18 0.20 19.26
N SER A 185 -14.47 0.67 18.24
CA SER A 185 -15.03 1.02 16.93
C SER A 185 -15.77 -0.15 16.29
N SER A 186 -15.17 -1.35 16.32
CA SER A 186 -15.79 -2.58 15.81
C SER A 186 -17.01 -3.00 16.64
N GLY A 187 -16.95 -2.85 17.96
CA GLY A 187 -18.08 -3.06 18.86
C GLY A 187 -19.25 -2.12 18.57
N ASN A 188 -18.98 -0.84 18.29
CA ASN A 188 -19.99 0.14 17.90
C ASN A 188 -20.63 -0.19 16.55
N MET A 189 -19.85 -0.67 15.57
CA MET A 189 -20.37 -1.17 14.30
C MET A 189 -21.29 -2.38 14.52
N LEU A 190 -20.87 -3.32 15.36
CA LEU A 190 -21.66 -4.50 15.70
C LEU A 190 -22.97 -4.13 16.40
N ALA A 191 -22.94 -3.17 17.33
CA ALA A 191 -24.11 -2.70 18.10
C ALA A 191 -25.11 -1.87 17.29
N SER A 192 -24.74 -1.44 16.07
CA SER A 192 -25.59 -0.66 15.15
C SER A 192 -25.93 -1.41 13.86
N ALA A 193 -25.62 -2.71 13.80
CA ALA A 193 -25.76 -3.53 12.61
C ALA A 193 -27.10 -4.27 12.46
N GLY A 194 -28.01 -4.14 13.43
CA GLY A 194 -29.37 -4.67 13.36
C GLY A 194 -30.27 -3.95 12.36
N GLU A 195 -31.50 -4.45 12.19
CA GLU A 195 -32.49 -3.82 11.29
C GLU A 195 -32.71 -2.33 11.66
N ASP A 196 -32.85 -1.48 10.63
CA ASP A 196 -32.96 -0.02 10.75
C ASP A 196 -31.78 0.69 11.48
N GLY A 197 -30.62 0.02 11.57
CA GLY A 197 -29.42 0.59 12.21
C GLY A 197 -29.49 0.58 13.74
N LYS A 198 -30.30 -0.32 14.33
CA LYS A 198 -30.51 -0.42 15.78
C LYS A 198 -30.22 -1.82 16.28
N GLY A 199 -29.40 -1.91 17.32
CA GLY A 199 -29.07 -3.17 17.97
C GLY A 199 -28.08 -4.00 17.16
N MET A 200 -27.80 -5.20 17.67
CA MET A 200 -26.88 -6.14 17.02
C MET A 200 -27.58 -6.90 15.88
N PRO A 201 -26.82 -7.42 14.90
CA PRO A 201 -27.39 -8.22 13.82
C PRO A 201 -27.98 -9.53 14.35
N GLU A 202 -28.99 -10.08 13.68
CA GLU A 202 -29.65 -11.32 14.11
C GLU A 202 -28.68 -12.52 14.19
N ARG A 203 -27.63 -12.52 13.37
CA ARG A 203 -26.67 -13.61 13.27
C ARG A 203 -25.29 -13.10 12.88
N VAL A 204 -24.27 -13.64 13.53
CA VAL A 204 -22.86 -13.35 13.27
C VAL A 204 -22.12 -14.66 13.03
N ARG A 205 -21.16 -14.63 12.12
CA ARG A 205 -20.20 -15.71 11.88
C ARG A 205 -18.84 -15.29 12.41
N LEU A 206 -18.29 -16.07 13.31
CA LEU A 206 -16.89 -16.00 13.74
C LEU A 206 -16.11 -17.09 13.01
N TYR A 207 -15.02 -16.73 12.35
CA TYR A 207 -14.14 -17.69 11.67
C TYR A 207 -12.69 -17.21 11.66
N SER A 208 -11.79 -18.10 11.26
CA SER A 208 -10.36 -17.83 11.17
C SER A 208 -10.03 -16.79 10.08
N GLY A 209 -9.15 -15.83 10.38
CA GLY A 209 -8.73 -14.82 9.41
C GLY A 209 -7.91 -15.40 8.25
N GLY A 210 -7.23 -16.52 8.46
CA GLY A 210 -6.42 -17.19 7.44
C GLY A 210 -5.40 -16.25 6.78
N ASP A 211 -5.39 -16.24 5.44
CA ASP A 211 -4.50 -15.40 4.62
C ASP A 211 -5.11 -14.03 4.28
N ARG A 212 -6.23 -13.65 4.91
CA ARG A 212 -6.83 -12.34 4.64
C ARG A 212 -5.96 -11.22 5.22
N PRO A 213 -5.99 -10.02 4.60
CA PRO A 213 -5.39 -8.86 5.21
C PRO A 213 -6.03 -8.55 6.56
N TYR A 214 -5.20 -8.23 7.56
CA TYR A 214 -5.65 -7.75 8.86
C TYR A 214 -4.71 -6.66 9.37
N PHE A 215 -5.25 -5.80 10.24
CA PHE A 215 -4.53 -4.61 10.69
C PHE A 215 -3.81 -4.82 12.03
N GLU A 216 -2.64 -4.20 12.16
CA GLU A 216 -1.98 -4.01 13.45
C GLU A 216 -1.56 -2.56 13.58
N ASP A 217 -2.19 -1.85 14.51
CA ASP A 217 -1.84 -0.47 14.77
C ASP A 217 -0.49 -0.37 15.47
N VAL A 218 0.31 0.62 15.05
CA VAL A 218 1.64 0.87 15.58
C VAL A 218 1.67 2.19 16.34
N SER A 219 1.03 3.23 15.79
CA SER A 219 0.89 4.57 16.38
C SER A 219 -0.24 5.33 15.68
N GLN A 220 -1.04 6.12 16.42
CA GLN A 220 -2.17 6.88 15.86
C GLN A 220 -1.98 8.41 15.82
N VAL A 221 -1.25 8.98 16.79
CA VAL A 221 -1.19 10.45 16.97
C VAL A 221 0.01 11.08 16.24
N GLY A 222 1.14 10.37 16.12
CA GLY A 222 2.33 10.98 15.53
C GLY A 222 3.61 10.14 15.58
N PRO A 223 4.08 9.57 14.45
CA PRO A 223 3.37 9.49 13.18
C PRO A 223 2.22 8.48 13.27
N MET A 224 1.16 8.69 12.48
CA MET A 224 0.18 7.62 12.26
C MET A 224 0.86 6.51 11.44
N VAL A 225 0.96 5.32 12.02
CA VAL A 225 1.59 4.13 11.43
C VAL A 225 0.74 2.92 11.76
N TYR A 226 0.44 2.11 10.75
CA TYR A 226 -0.22 0.81 10.94
C TYR A 226 0.35 -0.21 9.95
N LEU A 227 0.25 -1.48 10.32
CA LEU A 227 0.64 -2.61 9.50
C LEU A 227 -0.59 -3.24 8.87
N ILE A 228 -0.44 -3.69 7.64
CA ILE A 228 -1.40 -4.57 6.97
C ILE A 228 -0.68 -5.89 6.76
N HIS A 229 -0.98 -6.86 7.62
CA HIS A 229 -0.51 -8.23 7.44
C HIS A 229 -1.18 -8.85 6.22
N ASN A 230 -0.51 -9.80 5.55
CA ASN A 230 -1.04 -10.47 4.36
C ASN A 230 -1.53 -9.52 3.25
N LEU A 231 -0.89 -8.36 3.08
CA LEU A 231 -1.25 -7.42 2.02
C LEU A 231 -0.98 -8.01 0.63
N LEU A 232 0.07 -8.80 0.45
CA LEU A 232 0.25 -9.59 -0.77
C LEU A 232 -0.50 -10.92 -0.67
N GLY A 233 -1.25 -11.25 -1.71
CA GLY A 233 -2.04 -12.47 -1.82
C GLY A 233 -1.15 -13.66 -2.11
N GLY A 234 -0.62 -14.28 -1.06
CA GLY A 234 0.30 -15.41 -1.16
C GLY A 234 1.73 -15.03 -1.60
N GLU A 235 2.60 -16.04 -1.70
CA GLU A 235 4.01 -15.84 -1.98
C GLU A 235 4.31 -15.42 -3.43
N GLU A 236 3.44 -15.81 -4.37
CA GLU A 236 3.64 -15.65 -5.82
C GLU A 236 3.65 -14.17 -6.26
N GLU A 237 2.84 -13.31 -5.64
CA GLU A 237 2.78 -11.89 -5.99
C GLU A 237 4.11 -11.18 -5.67
N GLY A 238 4.71 -11.51 -4.52
CA GLY A 238 5.99 -10.94 -4.10
C GLY A 238 7.13 -11.37 -5.03
N GLU A 239 7.15 -12.65 -5.41
CA GLU A 239 8.14 -13.19 -6.34
C GLU A 239 8.02 -12.59 -7.74
N HIS A 240 6.78 -12.42 -8.24
CA HIS A 240 6.52 -11.75 -9.52
C HIS A 240 7.05 -10.31 -9.53
N LEU A 241 6.84 -9.55 -8.45
CA LEU A 241 7.39 -8.20 -8.32
C LEU A 241 8.92 -8.18 -8.31
N ILE A 242 9.55 -9.12 -7.60
CA ILE A 242 11.02 -9.28 -7.60
C ILE A 242 11.53 -9.59 -9.01
N ASP A 243 10.89 -10.50 -9.73
CA ASP A 243 11.31 -10.90 -11.08
C ASP A 243 11.20 -9.76 -12.10
N LEU A 244 10.15 -8.96 -12.00
CA LEU A 244 10.01 -7.72 -12.78
C LEU A 244 11.12 -6.71 -12.44
N ALA A 245 11.56 -6.67 -11.19
CA ALA A 245 12.58 -5.75 -10.70
C ALA A 245 14.00 -6.11 -11.16
N LYS A 246 14.35 -7.40 -11.23
CA LYS A 246 15.73 -7.88 -11.47
C LYS A 246 16.40 -7.25 -12.70
N SER A 247 15.65 -7.01 -13.77
CA SER A 247 16.17 -6.38 -15.00
C SER A 247 16.14 -4.85 -15.00
N LYS A 248 15.48 -4.24 -14.01
CA LYS A 248 15.17 -2.80 -13.98
C LYS A 248 15.86 -2.04 -12.86
N VAL A 249 16.26 -2.74 -11.81
CA VAL A 249 16.95 -2.17 -10.66
C VAL A 249 18.38 -1.82 -11.04
N SER A 250 18.80 -0.59 -10.73
CA SER A 250 20.17 -0.14 -10.92
C SER A 250 20.68 0.57 -9.66
N LYS A 251 22.01 0.58 -9.47
CA LYS A 251 22.62 1.28 -8.33
C LYS A 251 22.19 2.74 -8.37
N TYR A 252 21.69 3.21 -7.24
CA TYR A 252 21.27 4.58 -7.14
C TYR A 252 22.48 5.52 -7.23
N THR A 253 22.56 6.31 -8.30
CA THR A 253 23.73 7.17 -8.61
C THR A 253 23.68 8.52 -7.91
N GLY A 254 22.57 8.85 -7.24
CA GLY A 254 22.33 10.16 -6.63
C GLY A 254 21.93 11.25 -7.61
N GLU A 255 21.83 10.94 -8.91
CA GLU A 255 21.27 11.87 -9.89
C GLU A 255 19.75 12.02 -9.69
N PRO A 256 19.22 13.25 -9.72
CA PRO A 256 17.80 13.47 -9.53
C PRO A 256 17.00 12.97 -10.73
N ASN A 257 16.07 12.06 -10.47
CA ASN A 257 15.05 11.63 -11.40
C ASN A 257 13.69 11.96 -10.80
N TYR A 258 13.32 13.24 -10.89
CA TYR A 258 12.08 13.75 -10.33
C TYR A 258 10.84 13.11 -10.96
N LEU A 259 10.97 12.59 -12.20
CA LEU A 259 9.87 11.90 -12.88
C LEU A 259 9.52 10.59 -12.16
N GLU A 260 10.55 9.87 -11.71
CA GLU A 260 10.38 8.66 -10.93
C GLU A 260 10.22 8.96 -9.43
N GLY A 261 10.66 10.11 -8.93
CA GLY A 261 10.56 10.46 -7.51
C GLY A 261 11.86 10.20 -6.75
N THR A 262 13.01 10.28 -7.43
CA THR A 262 14.30 10.42 -6.77
C THR A 262 14.77 11.87 -6.86
N SER A 263 15.23 12.43 -5.74
CA SER A 263 15.75 13.80 -5.66
C SER A 263 17.26 13.80 -5.50
N GLU A 264 17.89 14.98 -5.51
CA GLU A 264 19.30 15.12 -5.13
C GLU A 264 19.48 14.74 -3.65
N THR A 265 19.71 13.46 -3.38
CA THR A 265 20.20 13.00 -2.09
C THR A 265 21.69 12.76 -2.20
N SER A 266 22.45 13.35 -1.27
CA SER A 266 23.88 13.06 -1.11
C SER A 266 24.13 11.54 -1.20
N PRO A 267 25.08 11.06 -2.04
CA PRO A 267 25.41 9.64 -2.19
C PRO A 267 25.72 8.91 -0.87
N THR A 268 25.99 9.67 0.19
CA THR A 268 26.31 9.17 1.54
C THR A 268 25.09 8.78 2.39
N LYS A 269 23.86 8.93 1.87
CA LYS A 269 22.63 8.72 2.68
C LYS A 269 21.92 7.37 2.45
N SER A 270 22.25 6.63 1.41
CA SER A 270 21.69 5.30 1.18
C SER A 270 22.68 4.41 0.43
N SER A 271 22.56 3.10 0.63
CA SER A 271 23.30 2.08 -0.10
C SER A 271 22.30 1.03 -0.56
N LEU A 272 21.63 1.32 -1.69
CA LEU A 272 20.60 0.48 -2.28
C LEU A 272 20.60 0.62 -3.81
N SER A 273 19.98 -0.34 -4.48
CA SER A 273 19.63 -0.23 -5.88
C SER A 273 18.13 0.01 -6.00
N ARG A 274 17.70 0.83 -6.97
CA ARG A 274 16.31 1.23 -7.16
C ARG A 274 15.85 0.96 -8.58
N GLY A 275 14.60 0.51 -8.72
CA GLY A 275 13.92 0.35 -9.99
C GLY A 275 12.52 0.93 -9.91
N TYR A 276 12.00 1.42 -11.04
CA TYR A 276 10.62 1.88 -11.14
C TYR A 276 9.84 1.04 -12.13
N LEU A 277 8.70 0.53 -11.67
CA LEU A 277 7.77 -0.19 -12.51
C LEU A 277 6.66 0.75 -12.97
N TRP A 278 6.93 1.49 -14.04
CA TRP A 278 5.94 2.31 -14.75
C TRP A 278 4.81 1.43 -15.29
N LYS A 279 3.65 1.44 -14.64
CA LYS A 279 2.53 0.60 -15.04
C LYS A 279 1.25 1.42 -15.08
N GLY A 280 0.80 1.63 -16.31
CA GLY A 280 -0.60 1.91 -16.55
C GLY A 280 -1.39 0.67 -16.13
N LYS A 281 -2.54 0.89 -15.50
CA LYS A 281 -3.43 -0.10 -14.87
C LYS A 281 -3.73 -1.37 -15.72
N PHE A 282 -3.38 -1.39 -17.00
CA PHE A 282 -3.75 -2.42 -17.98
C PHE A 282 -2.62 -3.39 -18.37
N LEU A 283 -1.40 -3.22 -17.88
CA LEU A 283 -0.24 -3.98 -18.37
C LEU A 283 0.10 -5.23 -17.55
N ASP A 284 -0.44 -5.37 -16.34
CA ASP A 284 -0.16 -6.51 -15.46
C ASP A 284 -1.30 -6.72 -14.44
N SER A 285 -1.95 -7.88 -14.51
CA SER A 285 -3.08 -8.23 -13.64
C SER A 285 -2.68 -8.34 -12.16
N THR A 286 -1.47 -8.79 -11.85
CA THR A 286 -0.99 -8.90 -10.47
C THR A 286 -0.84 -7.52 -9.85
N ILE A 287 -0.33 -6.55 -10.61
CA ILE A 287 -0.22 -5.17 -10.14
C ILE A 287 -1.59 -4.53 -9.92
N SER A 288 -2.54 -4.74 -10.85
CA SER A 288 -3.91 -4.24 -10.68
C SER A 288 -4.57 -4.85 -9.43
N ALA A 289 -4.40 -6.15 -9.21
CA ALA A 289 -4.94 -6.83 -8.04
C ALA A 289 -4.36 -6.28 -6.73
N ILE A 290 -3.07 -5.95 -6.68
CA ILE A 290 -2.44 -5.32 -5.52
C ILE A 290 -2.99 -3.91 -5.29
N ASP A 291 -3.13 -3.08 -6.32
CA ASP A 291 -3.70 -1.73 -6.19
C ASP A 291 -5.17 -1.75 -5.77
N GLU A 292 -5.97 -2.67 -6.32
CA GLU A 292 -7.37 -2.89 -5.92
C GLU A 292 -7.46 -3.36 -4.46
N ARG A 293 -6.55 -4.25 -4.02
CA ARG A 293 -6.51 -4.68 -2.63
C ARG A 293 -6.09 -3.57 -1.69
N ILE A 294 -5.07 -2.77 -2.05
CA ILE A 294 -4.70 -1.56 -1.30
C ILE A 294 -5.91 -0.64 -1.17
N GLN A 295 -6.65 -0.40 -2.25
CA GLN A 295 -7.87 0.41 -2.20
C GLN A 295 -8.92 -0.18 -1.26
N GLN A 296 -9.16 -1.49 -1.32
CA GLN A 296 -10.14 -2.17 -0.48
C GLN A 296 -9.82 -2.06 1.01
N VAL A 297 -8.54 -2.18 1.39
CA VAL A 297 -8.12 -2.20 2.79
C VAL A 297 -7.82 -0.80 3.34
N THR A 298 -7.29 0.13 2.53
CA THR A 298 -6.92 1.48 3.00
C THR A 298 -7.95 2.56 2.64
N GLY A 299 -8.83 2.29 1.68
CA GLY A 299 -9.69 3.30 1.05
C GLY A 299 -8.95 4.23 0.07
N PHE A 300 -7.63 4.14 -0.08
CA PHE A 300 -6.88 4.99 -1.00
C PHE A 300 -7.20 4.64 -2.46
N PRO A 301 -7.71 5.58 -3.27
CA PRO A 301 -8.05 5.28 -4.66
C PRO A 301 -6.79 5.05 -5.51
N PRO A 302 -6.77 4.10 -6.45
CA PRO A 302 -5.57 3.79 -7.24
C PRO A 302 -5.01 4.97 -8.04
N GLU A 303 -5.85 5.92 -8.45
CA GLU A 303 -5.42 7.16 -9.10
C GLU A 303 -4.59 8.10 -8.21
N HIS A 304 -4.66 7.93 -6.89
CA HIS A 304 -3.81 8.64 -5.93
C HIS A 304 -2.50 7.88 -5.65
N LEU A 305 -2.38 6.63 -6.07
CA LEU A 305 -1.22 5.79 -5.77
C LEU A 305 -0.13 5.93 -6.84
N SER A 306 1.11 6.16 -6.42
CA SER A 306 2.26 6.14 -7.35
C SER A 306 2.43 4.78 -8.02
N ASP A 307 3.19 4.77 -9.12
CA ASP A 307 3.82 3.55 -9.62
C ASP A 307 4.71 2.89 -8.54
N PHE A 308 5.05 1.63 -8.75
CA PHE A 308 5.84 0.84 -7.79
C PHE A 308 7.32 1.23 -7.89
N GLN A 309 7.86 1.75 -6.79
CA GLN A 309 9.31 1.85 -6.60
C GLN A 309 9.80 0.58 -5.91
N ILE A 310 10.76 -0.12 -6.51
CA ILE A 310 11.38 -1.30 -5.90
C ILE A 310 12.76 -0.92 -5.41
N ASN A 311 13.03 -1.18 -4.13
CA ASN A 311 14.33 -1.03 -3.52
C ASN A 311 14.94 -2.41 -3.25
N MET A 312 16.22 -2.55 -3.59
CA MET A 312 17.02 -3.75 -3.38
C MET A 312 18.23 -3.39 -2.53
N TYR A 313 18.34 -4.03 -1.37
CA TYR A 313 19.46 -3.85 -0.43
C TYR A 313 20.31 -5.13 -0.48
N GLU A 314 21.53 -4.97 -0.97
CA GLU A 314 22.57 -5.99 -0.82
C GLU A 314 23.12 -5.97 0.61
N SER A 315 23.96 -6.94 0.98
CA SER A 315 24.63 -6.95 2.30
C SER A 315 25.28 -5.60 2.63
N GLY A 316 25.03 -5.11 3.84
CA GLY A 316 25.43 -3.78 4.28
C GLY A 316 24.59 -2.62 3.72
N GLY A 317 23.57 -2.89 2.89
CA GLY A 317 22.66 -1.87 2.36
C GLY A 317 21.81 -1.22 3.45
N PHE A 318 21.47 0.05 3.27
CA PHE A 318 20.69 0.85 4.24
C PHE A 318 20.06 2.08 3.57
N GLU A 319 19.10 2.71 4.25
CA GLU A 319 18.59 4.03 3.90
C GLU A 319 18.50 4.90 5.16
N SER A 320 19.24 6.02 5.17
CA SER A 320 19.28 6.89 6.34
C SER A 320 17.93 7.54 6.63
N PRO A 321 17.66 7.94 7.89
CA PRO A 321 16.45 8.66 8.24
C PRO A 321 16.18 9.88 7.34
N HIS A 322 14.99 9.91 6.74
CA HIS A 322 14.51 10.93 5.83
C HIS A 322 12.98 11.10 5.96
N TYR A 323 12.45 12.12 5.28
CA TYR A 323 11.02 12.29 5.10
C TYR A 323 10.68 11.97 3.67
N ASP A 324 9.49 11.39 3.45
CA ASP A 324 8.95 11.21 2.10
C ASP A 324 8.37 12.49 1.51
N SER A 325 8.11 13.50 2.35
CA SER A 325 7.64 14.80 1.87
C SER A 325 8.68 15.49 0.98
N MET A 326 8.49 15.34 -0.32
CA MET A 326 9.05 16.25 -1.30
C MET A 326 8.23 17.55 -1.30
N LYS A 327 8.40 18.41 -0.29
CA LYS A 327 7.82 19.78 -0.26
C LYS A 327 8.07 20.59 -1.55
N SER A 328 9.01 20.13 -2.38
CA SER A 328 9.49 20.82 -3.57
C SER A 328 8.87 20.34 -4.88
N PHE A 329 8.02 19.30 -4.91
CA PHE A 329 7.49 18.75 -6.17
C PHE A 329 6.02 18.34 -6.08
N TYR A 330 5.35 18.49 -7.22
CA TYR A 330 3.91 18.37 -7.45
C TYR A 330 3.20 17.24 -6.69
N HIS A 331 2.05 17.60 -6.12
CA HIS A 331 1.17 16.83 -5.23
C HIS A 331 1.81 16.43 -3.90
N GLU A 332 1.19 16.91 -2.83
CA GLU A 332 1.55 16.52 -1.47
C GLU A 332 1.40 15.00 -1.30
N GLN A 333 2.49 14.33 -0.97
CA GLN A 333 2.50 12.90 -0.64
C GLN A 333 1.93 12.76 0.77
N SER A 334 0.62 12.53 0.90
CA SER A 334 -0.09 12.50 2.17
C SER A 334 0.25 11.26 3.00
N ALA A 335 0.56 10.14 2.34
CA ALA A 335 0.95 8.90 2.99
C ALA A 335 1.91 8.08 2.13
N SER A 336 2.54 7.10 2.74
CA SER A 336 3.43 6.14 2.10
C SER A 336 3.04 4.73 2.47
N ILE A 337 3.19 3.81 1.52
CA ILE A 337 2.95 2.39 1.67
C ILE A 337 4.24 1.67 1.30
N LEU A 338 4.84 0.95 2.26
CA LEU A 338 5.99 0.09 2.03
C LEU A 338 5.59 -1.36 2.20
N ILE A 339 5.89 -2.21 1.23
CA ILE A 339 5.60 -3.64 1.27
C ILE A 339 6.92 -4.40 1.29
N PHE A 340 7.08 -5.29 2.27
CA PHE A 340 8.25 -6.17 2.33
C PHE A 340 8.06 -7.36 1.39
N LEU A 341 8.99 -7.56 0.45
CA LEU A 341 8.95 -8.71 -0.47
C LEU A 341 9.81 -9.90 0.02
N THR A 342 10.63 -9.66 1.02
CA THR A 342 11.54 -10.64 1.63
C THR A 342 11.58 -10.42 3.14
N ASP A 343 11.92 -11.47 3.88
CA ASP A 343 12.08 -11.47 5.33
C ASP A 343 13.20 -12.45 5.76
N GLY A 344 13.29 -12.74 7.07
CA GLY A 344 14.23 -13.72 7.61
C GLY A 344 15.69 -13.28 7.70
N HIS A 345 16.01 -12.06 7.27
CA HIS A 345 17.35 -11.49 7.31
C HIS A 345 17.63 -10.72 8.61
N GLU A 346 18.90 -10.58 8.98
CA GLU A 346 19.32 -9.76 10.11
C GLU A 346 19.54 -8.29 9.71
N GLY A 347 19.01 -7.37 10.51
CA GLY A 347 19.01 -5.95 10.17
C GLY A 347 17.98 -5.61 9.08
N GLY A 348 18.07 -4.42 8.50
CA GLY A 348 17.11 -3.99 7.49
C GLY A 348 15.73 -3.63 8.02
N GLU A 349 15.56 -3.38 9.32
CA GLU A 349 14.27 -2.95 9.88
C GLU A 349 13.92 -1.53 9.44
N LEU A 350 12.63 -1.27 9.23
CA LEU A 350 12.12 0.08 9.06
C LEU A 350 11.98 0.73 10.44
N ILE A 351 12.53 1.93 10.61
CA ILE A 351 12.53 2.65 11.89
C ILE A 351 11.85 4.01 11.76
N PHE A 352 11.13 4.41 12.79
CA PHE A 352 10.66 5.79 13.00
C PHE A 352 11.29 6.32 14.30
N PRO A 353 12.52 6.86 14.23
CA PRO A 353 13.29 7.22 15.42
C PRO A 353 12.75 8.42 16.19
N ALA A 354 11.87 9.23 15.59
CA ALA A 354 11.25 10.37 16.26
C ALA A 354 9.85 10.07 16.80
N ALA A 355 9.29 8.89 16.55
CA ALA A 355 8.08 8.45 17.22
C ALA A 355 8.33 8.33 18.73
N ASP A 356 7.27 8.46 19.53
CA ASP A 356 7.36 8.35 20.99
C ASP A 356 6.37 7.30 21.51
N PRO A 357 6.83 6.12 21.95
CA PRO A 357 8.23 5.67 21.92
C PRO A 357 8.74 5.41 20.49
N PRO A 358 10.08 5.38 20.24
CA PRO A 358 10.63 5.05 18.94
C PRO A 358 10.13 3.70 18.41
N ILE A 359 9.84 3.62 17.11
CA ILE A 359 9.25 2.42 16.49
C ILE A 359 10.28 1.70 15.62
N LYS A 360 10.30 0.37 15.69
CA LYS A 360 11.05 -0.52 14.78
C LYS A 360 10.14 -1.62 14.24
N ILE A 361 10.08 -1.74 12.93
CA ILE A 361 9.26 -2.72 12.22
C ILE A 361 10.18 -3.73 11.53
N LYS A 362 10.09 -4.98 11.97
CA LYS A 362 10.78 -6.10 11.35
C LYS A 362 10.12 -6.50 10.03
N PRO A 363 10.90 -6.71 8.96
CA PRO A 363 10.35 -7.17 7.69
C PRO A 363 9.69 -8.53 7.82
N LYS A 364 8.51 -8.67 7.22
CA LYS A 364 7.75 -9.91 7.09
C LYS A 364 7.21 -9.96 5.66
N LYS A 365 7.50 -11.02 4.91
CA LYS A 365 7.14 -11.13 3.49
C LYS A 365 5.64 -10.93 3.32
N GLY A 366 5.26 -10.07 2.36
CA GLY A 366 3.87 -9.73 2.06
C GLY A 366 3.21 -8.73 3.01
N MET A 367 3.85 -8.32 4.10
CA MET A 367 3.33 -7.31 5.02
C MET A 367 3.53 -5.90 4.45
N GLY A 368 2.47 -5.09 4.50
CA GLY A 368 2.50 -3.66 4.23
C GLY A 368 2.67 -2.83 5.50
N VAL A 369 3.39 -1.73 5.41
CA VAL A 369 3.48 -0.67 6.41
C VAL A 369 2.91 0.59 5.77
N VAL A 370 1.92 1.20 6.41
CA VAL A 370 1.35 2.47 5.97
C VAL A 370 1.65 3.51 7.03
N TRP A 371 2.14 4.67 6.59
CA TRP A 371 2.28 5.83 7.47
C TRP A 371 1.87 7.11 6.77
N HIS A 372 1.36 8.04 7.56
CA HIS A 372 1.00 9.37 7.07
C HIS A 372 2.22 10.29 7.15
N ASN A 373 2.46 11.05 6.07
CA ASN A 373 3.56 11.99 5.98
C ASN A 373 3.15 13.41 6.41
N SER A 374 1.85 13.67 6.50
CA SER A 374 1.28 14.95 6.90
C SER A 374 0.42 14.81 8.15
N ASP A 375 0.42 15.85 8.99
CA ASP A 375 -0.42 15.98 10.16
C ASP A 375 -1.87 16.36 9.80
N GLU A 376 -2.72 16.52 10.81
CA GLU A 376 -4.13 16.93 10.67
C GLU A 376 -4.32 18.29 9.96
N ASN A 377 -3.28 19.12 9.90
CA ASN A 377 -3.28 20.43 9.24
C ASN A 377 -2.70 20.37 7.81
N GLY A 378 -2.39 19.17 7.30
CA GLY A 378 -1.74 19.00 6.00
C GLY A 378 -0.33 19.56 5.97
N GLN A 379 0.37 19.58 7.12
CA GLN A 379 1.78 19.95 7.19
C GLN A 379 2.62 18.70 7.36
N LEU A 380 3.88 18.73 6.89
CA LEU A 380 4.82 17.62 7.12
C LEU A 380 4.84 17.24 8.62
N ASP A 381 4.50 15.99 8.90
CA ASP A 381 4.63 15.42 10.23
C ASP A 381 6.11 15.14 10.50
N ASN A 382 6.71 15.89 11.43
CA ASN A 382 8.12 15.73 11.79
C ASN A 382 8.41 14.41 12.51
N LEU A 383 7.40 13.71 13.01
CA LEU A 383 7.53 12.41 13.65
C LEU A 383 7.58 11.28 12.62
N SER A 384 7.15 11.54 11.38
CA SER A 384 7.20 10.60 10.23
C SER A 384 8.60 10.37 9.66
N VAL A 385 9.65 10.97 10.24
CA VAL A 385 11.03 10.70 9.82
C VAL A 385 11.31 9.21 9.97
N HIS A 386 11.77 8.58 8.89
CA HIS A 386 11.96 7.13 8.85
C HIS A 386 13.19 6.75 8.05
N GLY A 387 13.72 5.56 8.32
CA GLY A 387 14.84 4.99 7.58
C GLY A 387 14.85 3.48 7.69
N GLU A 388 15.71 2.85 6.89
CA GLU A 388 15.87 1.40 6.89
C GLU A 388 17.28 1.09 7.40
N LEU A 389 17.34 0.33 8.51
CA LEU A 389 18.59 -0.03 9.16
C LEU A 389 19.48 -0.84 8.23
N ARG A 390 20.75 -0.93 8.60
CA ARG A 390 21.74 -1.68 7.82
C ARG A 390 21.39 -3.16 7.80
N LEU A 391 21.43 -3.78 6.62
CA LEU A 391 21.39 -5.23 6.49
C LEU A 391 22.71 -5.82 7.01
N THR A 392 22.65 -6.66 8.04
CA THR A 392 23.83 -7.20 8.73
C THR A 392 23.97 -8.72 8.63
N GLY A 393 23.03 -9.39 7.96
CA GLY A 393 23.06 -10.83 7.69
C GLY A 393 24.17 -11.28 6.73
N ASP A 394 24.05 -12.51 6.22
CA ASP A 394 25.04 -13.08 5.32
C ASP A 394 25.18 -12.23 4.05
N THR A 395 26.35 -12.27 3.44
CA THR A 395 26.66 -11.65 2.15
C THR A 395 25.71 -12.07 1.02
N SER A 396 25.02 -13.21 1.16
CA SER A 396 24.03 -13.71 0.22
C SER A 396 22.62 -13.16 0.44
N ASP A 397 22.34 -12.52 1.58
CA ASP A 397 21.03 -11.96 1.89
C ASP A 397 20.77 -10.72 1.03
N VAL A 398 19.60 -10.70 0.38
CA VAL A 398 19.10 -9.55 -0.37
C VAL A 398 17.71 -9.22 0.12
N LYS A 399 17.55 -7.97 0.57
CA LYS A 399 16.23 -7.45 0.96
C LYS A 399 15.60 -6.72 -0.22
N TYR A 400 14.33 -7.02 -0.49
CA TYR A 400 13.50 -6.28 -1.44
C TYR A 400 12.31 -5.63 -0.75
N THR A 401 12.07 -4.36 -1.08
CA THR A 401 10.87 -3.63 -0.69
C THR A 401 10.22 -2.98 -1.89
N VAL A 402 8.90 -2.85 -1.84
CA VAL A 402 8.13 -1.97 -2.71
C VAL A 402 7.73 -0.76 -1.93
N LYS A 403 7.80 0.41 -2.54
CA LYS A 403 7.27 1.66 -2.02
C LYS A 403 6.28 2.27 -3.00
N LYS A 404 5.14 2.70 -2.46
CA LYS A 404 4.14 3.50 -3.16
C LYS A 404 3.85 4.75 -2.33
N TRP A 405 3.71 5.88 -3.00
CA TRP A 405 3.24 7.11 -2.38
C TRP A 405 1.76 7.30 -2.64
N VAL A 406 1.06 7.81 -1.65
CA VAL A 406 -0.33 8.26 -1.75
C VAL A 406 -0.29 9.77 -1.90
N PHE A 407 -0.77 10.28 -3.02
CA PHE A 407 -0.86 11.70 -3.29
C PHE A 407 -2.20 12.25 -2.82
N ALA A 408 -2.22 13.47 -2.29
CA ALA A 408 -3.45 14.16 -1.90
C ALA A 408 -4.38 14.43 -3.09
N GLN A 409 -3.84 14.44 -4.32
CA GLN A 409 -4.56 14.68 -5.55
C GLN A 409 -4.34 13.52 -6.53
N PRO A 410 -5.33 13.23 -7.40
CA PRO A 410 -5.21 12.14 -8.36
C PRO A 410 -4.15 12.48 -9.41
N GLN A 411 -3.37 11.48 -9.80
CA GLN A 411 -2.37 11.63 -10.84
C GLN A 411 -2.99 11.88 -12.21
N SER A 412 -2.29 12.70 -13.01
CA SER A 412 -2.72 12.98 -14.38
C SER A 412 -2.78 11.72 -15.24
N HIS A 413 -3.74 11.67 -16.17
CA HIS A 413 -3.87 10.60 -17.17
C HIS A 413 -2.58 10.39 -17.98
N THR A 414 -1.81 11.46 -18.19
CA THR A 414 -0.52 11.35 -18.85
C THR A 414 0.45 10.48 -18.05
N ARG A 415 0.49 10.65 -16.72
CA ARG A 415 1.33 9.84 -15.84
C ARG A 415 0.80 8.41 -15.72
N SER A 416 -0.49 8.26 -15.43
CA SER A 416 -1.10 6.94 -15.15
C SER A 416 -1.40 6.10 -16.39
N ILE A 417 -1.41 6.68 -17.60
CA ILE A 417 -1.76 5.95 -18.84
C ILE A 417 -0.74 6.18 -19.94
N LEU A 418 -0.51 7.44 -20.33
CA LEU A 418 0.26 7.73 -21.57
C LEU A 418 1.74 7.37 -21.46
N LEU A 419 2.40 7.73 -20.35
CA LEU A 419 3.81 7.43 -20.13
C LEU A 419 4.08 5.91 -20.09
N PRO A 420 3.33 5.10 -19.32
CA PRO A 420 3.50 3.66 -19.35
C PRO A 420 3.38 3.06 -20.76
N ILE A 421 2.40 3.50 -21.56
CA ILE A 421 2.25 3.04 -22.96
C ILE A 421 3.46 3.45 -23.80
N LEU A 422 3.93 4.69 -23.65
CA LEU A 422 5.09 5.22 -24.36
C LEU A 422 6.37 4.46 -24.00
N PHE A 423 6.45 3.88 -22.81
CA PHE A 423 7.63 3.18 -22.31
C PHE A 423 7.66 1.69 -22.69
N ILE A 424 6.56 1.11 -23.20
CA ILE A 424 6.50 -0.30 -23.65
C ILE A 424 7.65 -0.67 -24.62
N PRO A 425 7.94 0.11 -25.68
CA PRO A 425 9.04 -0.21 -26.60
C PRO A 425 10.43 -0.20 -25.95
N PHE A 426 10.55 0.38 -24.76
CA PHE A 426 11.77 0.49 -23.96
C PHE A 426 11.75 -0.47 -22.76
N GLY A 427 11.01 -1.58 -22.85
CA GLY A 427 10.90 -2.56 -21.75
C GLY A 427 10.12 -2.05 -20.53
N GLY A 428 9.34 -0.98 -20.70
CA GLY A 428 8.62 -0.32 -19.61
C GLY A 428 9.52 0.48 -18.68
N GLN A 429 10.68 0.95 -19.16
CA GLN A 429 11.53 1.90 -18.46
C GLN A 429 11.39 3.30 -19.07
N ALA A 430 11.44 4.33 -18.24
CA ALA A 430 11.46 5.70 -18.74
C ALA A 430 12.76 5.97 -19.54
N PRO A 431 12.68 6.38 -20.81
CA PRO A 431 13.86 6.74 -21.56
C PRO A 431 14.55 7.99 -21.01
N GLU A 432 15.86 8.05 -21.14
CA GLU A 432 16.68 9.14 -20.61
C GLU A 432 16.29 10.52 -21.15
N PHE A 433 15.86 10.60 -22.41
CA PHE A 433 15.39 11.87 -22.99
C PHE A 433 14.08 12.36 -22.36
N VAL A 434 13.19 11.46 -21.90
CA VAL A 434 11.93 11.83 -21.24
C VAL A 434 12.20 12.35 -19.83
N LYS A 435 13.08 11.66 -19.09
CA LYS A 435 13.55 12.08 -17.78
C LYS A 435 14.20 13.47 -17.83
N ASN A 436 15.11 13.67 -18.78
CA ASN A 436 15.77 14.97 -18.99
C ASN A 436 14.79 16.07 -19.41
N PHE A 437 13.79 15.76 -20.25
CA PHE A 437 12.76 16.73 -20.62
C PHE A 437 11.88 17.12 -19.42
N TYR A 438 11.49 16.15 -18.58
CA TYR A 438 10.76 16.41 -17.35
C TYR A 438 11.57 17.30 -16.40
N ASN A 439 12.83 16.94 -16.13
CA ASN A 439 13.74 17.72 -15.30
C ASN A 439 13.92 19.15 -15.85
N PHE A 440 14.08 19.30 -17.16
CA PHE A 440 14.15 20.61 -17.81
C PHE A 440 12.89 21.44 -17.58
N CYS A 441 11.70 20.84 -17.70
CA CYS A 441 10.44 21.52 -17.45
C CYS A 441 10.36 22.04 -16.01
N LEU A 442 10.70 21.21 -15.03
CA LEU A 442 10.73 21.61 -13.62
C LEU A 442 11.75 22.72 -13.36
N MET A 443 12.96 22.59 -13.89
CA MET A 443 14.02 23.60 -13.71
C MET A 443 13.67 24.94 -14.34
N LYS A 444 12.96 24.94 -15.48
CA LYS A 444 12.66 26.16 -16.23
C LYS A 444 11.43 26.90 -15.72
N TRP A 445 10.38 26.18 -15.32
CA TRP A 445 9.10 26.78 -14.94
C TRP A 445 8.74 26.59 -13.46
N GLY A 446 9.60 25.96 -12.66
CA GLY A 446 9.28 25.57 -11.29
C GLY A 446 8.50 24.26 -11.24
N ALA A 447 8.26 23.74 -10.03
CA ALA A 447 7.65 22.43 -9.84
C ALA A 447 6.23 22.34 -10.44
N ASP A 448 5.34 23.23 -10.02
CA ASP A 448 3.92 23.17 -10.41
C ASP A 448 3.73 23.44 -11.91
N THR A 449 4.22 24.60 -12.37
CA THR A 449 4.07 24.98 -13.78
C THR A 449 4.91 24.07 -14.69
N GLY A 450 6.09 23.63 -14.26
CA GLY A 450 6.92 22.70 -15.03
C GLY A 450 6.23 21.35 -15.26
N TYR A 451 5.61 20.80 -14.21
CA TYR A 451 4.79 19.60 -14.30
C TYR A 451 3.70 19.77 -15.35
N ASP A 452 2.84 20.79 -15.21
CA ASP A 452 1.72 21.03 -16.13
C ASP A 452 2.20 21.19 -17.59
N ARG A 453 3.32 21.89 -17.79
CA ARG A 453 3.92 22.09 -19.11
C ARG A 453 4.44 20.80 -19.72
N PHE A 454 5.08 19.94 -18.93
CA PHE A 454 5.51 18.63 -19.39
C PHE A 454 4.30 17.80 -19.84
N HIS A 455 3.23 17.77 -19.03
CA HIS A 455 2.03 17.03 -19.34
C HIS A 455 1.31 17.56 -20.58
N GLN A 456 1.21 18.87 -20.73
CA GLN A 456 0.68 19.51 -21.94
C GLN A 456 1.52 19.17 -23.18
N ALA A 457 2.84 19.16 -23.06
CA ALA A 457 3.73 18.83 -24.17
C ALA A 457 3.57 17.36 -24.60
N VAL A 458 3.60 16.42 -23.65
CA VAL A 458 3.46 14.98 -23.94
C VAL A 458 2.10 14.68 -24.58
N THR A 459 1.00 15.22 -24.04
CA THR A 459 -0.34 15.02 -24.62
C THR A 459 -0.47 15.60 -26.01
N THR A 460 0.06 16.81 -26.24
CA THR A 460 0.02 17.47 -27.55
C THR A 460 0.83 16.69 -28.58
N ILE A 461 2.04 16.26 -28.24
CA ILE A 461 2.91 15.48 -29.13
C ILE A 461 2.23 14.17 -29.53
N LEU A 462 1.66 13.43 -28.56
CA LEU A 462 0.96 12.18 -28.83
C LEU A 462 -0.29 12.40 -29.70
N GLY A 463 -1.08 13.44 -29.43
CA GLY A 463 -2.23 13.81 -30.25
C GLY A 463 -1.85 14.09 -31.71
N LEU A 464 -0.77 14.85 -31.94
CA LEU A 464 -0.24 15.11 -33.28
C LEU A 464 0.27 13.84 -33.97
N LEU A 465 0.90 12.93 -33.21
CA LEU A 465 1.41 11.66 -33.72
C LEU A 465 0.26 10.73 -34.17
N ILE A 466 -0.82 10.66 -33.39
CA ILE A 466 -2.04 9.93 -33.75
C ILE A 466 -2.68 10.51 -35.02
N ILE A 467 -2.84 11.84 -35.10
CA ILE A 467 -3.39 12.51 -36.29
C ILE A 467 -2.51 12.22 -37.53
N SER A 468 -1.19 12.25 -37.37
CA SER A 468 -0.25 11.91 -38.44
C SER A 468 -0.40 10.46 -38.91
N ILE A 469 -0.50 9.50 -37.99
CA ILE A 469 -0.73 8.08 -38.31
C ILE A 469 -2.06 7.90 -39.05
N ILE A 470 -3.16 8.50 -38.55
CA ILE A 470 -4.47 8.44 -39.21
C ILE A 470 -4.39 9.00 -40.63
N THR A 471 -3.71 10.13 -40.80
CA THR A 471 -3.54 10.76 -42.12
C THR A 471 -2.75 9.86 -43.08
N VAL A 472 -1.67 9.24 -42.61
CA VAL A 472 -0.87 8.30 -43.41
C VAL A 472 -1.67 7.04 -43.76
N VAL A 473 -2.37 6.43 -42.80
CA VAL A 473 -3.20 5.25 -43.02
C VAL A 473 -4.33 5.55 -44.00
N GLY A 474 -5.01 6.69 -43.85
CA GLY A 474 -6.05 7.14 -44.77
C GLY A 474 -5.52 7.31 -46.20
N LYS A 475 -4.37 7.96 -46.36
CA LYS A 475 -3.72 8.14 -47.67
C LYS A 475 -3.23 6.82 -48.28
N THR A 476 -2.75 5.89 -47.46
CA THR A 476 -2.31 4.57 -47.90
C THR A 476 -3.50 3.72 -48.35
N ARG A 477 -4.63 3.79 -47.62
CA ARG A 477 -5.89 3.15 -48.01
C ARG A 477 -6.43 3.72 -49.33
N GLU A 478 -6.42 5.05 -49.49
CA GLU A 478 -6.83 5.70 -50.74
C GLU A 478 -5.94 5.26 -51.92
N LEU A 479 -4.63 5.09 -51.70
CA LEU A 479 -3.70 4.56 -52.71
C LEU A 479 -3.92 3.07 -53.01
N MET A 480 -4.34 2.27 -52.03
CA MET A 480 -4.69 0.85 -52.24
C MET A 480 -6.04 0.70 -52.95
N GLU A 481 -7.00 1.58 -52.69
CA GLU A 481 -8.29 1.64 -53.40
C GLU A 481 -8.13 2.18 -54.83
N LYS A 482 -7.14 3.05 -55.08
CA LYS A 482 -6.76 3.56 -56.42
C LYS A 482 -5.85 2.63 -57.24
N LYS A 483 -5.75 1.33 -56.91
CA LYS A 483 -5.02 0.37 -57.76
C LYS A 483 -5.68 0.35 -59.16
N PRO A 484 -4.94 0.62 -60.25
CA PRO A 484 -5.54 0.80 -61.57
C PRO A 484 -6.10 -0.52 -62.11
N GLU A 485 -7.23 -0.45 -62.80
CA GLU A 485 -7.91 -1.53 -63.53
C GLU A 485 -7.01 -2.23 -64.58
N GLY A 486 -5.80 -1.73 -64.83
CA GLY A 486 -4.85 -2.22 -65.84
C GLY A 486 -4.20 -3.59 -65.60
N LYS A 487 -4.59 -4.37 -64.57
CA LYS A 487 -4.21 -5.79 -64.46
C LYS A 487 -5.28 -6.78 -64.91
N ARG A 488 -6.54 -6.36 -65.11
CA ARG A 488 -7.59 -7.24 -65.66
C ARG A 488 -7.55 -7.41 -67.17
N GLU A 489 -6.91 -6.48 -67.90
CA GLU A 489 -6.79 -6.59 -69.37
C GLU A 489 -5.61 -7.46 -69.83
N LYS A 490 -4.51 -7.52 -69.06
CA LYS A 490 -3.37 -8.42 -69.39
C LYS A 490 -3.63 -9.91 -69.13
N GLU A 491 -4.66 -10.26 -68.37
CA GLU A 491 -5.11 -11.65 -68.21
C GLU A 491 -6.09 -12.10 -69.30
N LYS A 492 -6.80 -11.17 -69.96
CA LYS A 492 -7.65 -11.50 -71.11
C LYS A 492 -6.84 -11.69 -72.40
N GLU A 493 -5.79 -10.89 -72.61
CA GLU A 493 -4.96 -10.97 -73.82
C GLU A 493 -4.05 -12.23 -73.85
N ASN A 494 -3.69 -12.77 -72.68
CA ASN A 494 -2.96 -14.05 -72.57
C ASN A 494 -3.87 -15.29 -72.58
N GLY A 495 -5.20 -15.12 -72.53
CA GLY A 495 -6.19 -16.19 -72.55
C GLY A 495 -6.60 -16.65 -73.96
N GLU A 496 -6.52 -15.77 -74.96
CA GLU A 496 -6.92 -16.09 -76.34
C GLU A 496 -5.82 -16.77 -77.16
N THR A 497 -4.54 -16.60 -76.80
CA THR A 497 -3.40 -17.20 -77.53
C THR A 497 -3.16 -18.68 -77.20
N LYS A 498 -3.87 -19.25 -76.21
CA LYS A 498 -3.73 -20.66 -75.80
C LYS A 498 -4.78 -21.62 -76.39
N LYS A 499 -5.66 -21.17 -77.30
CA LYS A 499 -6.72 -22.02 -77.90
C LYS A 499 -6.58 -22.34 -79.40
N LYS A 500 -5.42 -22.09 -80.01
CA LYS A 500 -5.11 -22.57 -81.37
C LYS A 500 -3.68 -23.09 -81.46
N LYS A 501 -3.47 -24.35 -81.10
CA LYS A 501 -2.56 -25.27 -81.78
C LYS A 501 -2.80 -26.69 -81.30
#